data_AF-M1EET6-F1
#
_entry.id   AF-M1EET6-F1
#
_cell.length_a   1.000
_cell.length_b   1.000
_cell.length_c   1.000
_cell.angle_alpha   90.00
_cell.angle_beta   90.00
_cell.angle_gamma   90.00
#
_symmetry.space_group_name_H-M   'P 1'
#
loop_
_entity.id
_entity.type
_entity.pdbx_description
1 polymer ?
#
loop_
_entity_poly.entity_id
_entity_poly.type
_entity_poly.pdbx_seq_one_letter_code
_entity_poly.pdbx_strand_id
1 'polypeptide(L)'
;QDFGLIIDGAALSLVMKPREDGSGGNYRELFLEICRNCSAVLCCRMAPLQKAQIVKLIKLSKEHPITLAIGDGANDVSMILEAHVGIGVIGKEGRQAARNSDYAVPKFKHLKKMLLVHGHFYYIRISELVQYFFYKNVCFIFPQFLYQFFCGFSQQTLYDTAYLTLYNISFTSLPILLYSLMEQHVSIDTLRREPSLYRDIAKNALLRWRVFIYWTLLGVFDALVFFFGAYFMFENTTVTSNGQ
;
A
#
# COMPACT_ATOMS: atom_id res chain seq x y z
N GLN A 1 -18.66 -25.41 -4.24
CA GLN A 1 -18.51 -25.95 -5.60
C GLN A 1 -17.61 -24.99 -6.35
N ASP A 2 -16.52 -25.47 -6.95
CA ASP A 2 -15.61 -24.63 -7.75
C ASP A 2 -16.15 -24.51 -9.18
N PHE A 3 -16.55 -23.31 -9.57
CA PHE A 3 -17.06 -23.03 -10.90
C PHE A 3 -16.02 -22.25 -11.72
N GLY A 4 -15.97 -22.50 -13.02
CA GLY A 4 -15.20 -21.71 -13.98
C GLY A 4 -16.13 -21.08 -15.02
N LEU A 5 -15.81 -19.85 -15.44
CA LEU A 5 -16.55 -19.15 -16.49
C LEU A 5 -15.70 -19.06 -17.77
N ILE A 6 -16.28 -19.36 -18.92
CA ILE A 6 -15.67 -19.13 -20.22
C ILE A 6 -16.54 -18.17 -21.01
N ILE A 7 -15.96 -17.09 -21.51
CA ILE A 7 -16.65 -16.10 -22.35
C ILE A 7 -15.81 -15.75 -23.56
N ASP A 8 -16.44 -15.61 -24.73
CA ASP A 8 -15.78 -15.17 -25.94
C ASP A 8 -15.92 -13.65 -26.15
N GLY A 9 -15.06 -13.08 -26.98
CA GLY A 9 -15.08 -11.64 -27.29
C GLY A 9 -16.41 -11.14 -27.87
N ALA A 10 -17.17 -12.00 -28.57
CA ALA A 10 -18.47 -11.63 -29.11
C ALA A 10 -19.53 -11.51 -28.00
N ALA A 11 -19.67 -12.51 -27.12
CA ALA A 11 -20.57 -12.44 -25.98
C ALA A 11 -20.19 -11.31 -25.02
N LEU A 12 -18.88 -11.12 -24.78
CA LEU A 12 -18.42 -10.01 -23.95
C LEU A 12 -18.85 -8.66 -24.50
N SER A 13 -18.78 -8.47 -25.82
CA SER A 13 -19.22 -7.21 -26.45
C SER A 13 -20.70 -6.93 -26.20
N LEU A 14 -21.53 -7.98 -26.18
CA LEU A 14 -22.96 -7.85 -25.87
C LEU A 14 -23.19 -7.48 -24.40
N VAL A 15 -22.46 -8.13 -23.48
CA VAL A 15 -22.51 -7.81 -22.03
C VAL A 15 -22.03 -6.39 -21.76
N MET A 16 -21.05 -5.91 -22.52
CA MET A 16 -20.44 -4.60 -22.36
C MET A 16 -21.22 -3.47 -23.05
N LYS A 17 -22.23 -3.74 -23.89
CA LYS A 17 -23.00 -2.65 -24.54
C LYS A 17 -23.81 -1.86 -23.49
N PRO A 18 -23.73 -0.52 -23.50
CA PRO A 18 -24.63 0.30 -22.68
C PRO A 18 -26.08 0.07 -23.13
N ARG A 19 -27.02 -0.06 -22.17
CA ARG A 19 -28.45 -0.05 -22.48
C ARG A 19 -28.93 1.39 -22.64
N GLU A 20 -29.64 1.66 -23.74
CA GLU A 20 -30.32 2.94 -23.98
C GLU A 20 -31.66 3.02 -23.24
N ASP A 21 -32.24 1.88 -22.87
CA ASP A 21 -33.51 1.81 -22.15
C ASP A 21 -33.29 1.74 -20.64
N GLY A 22 -33.70 2.78 -19.90
CA GLY A 22 -33.52 2.98 -18.45
C GLY A 22 -34.19 1.97 -17.50
N SER A 23 -34.20 0.68 -17.83
CA SER A 23 -34.68 -0.42 -16.98
C SER A 23 -33.50 -1.10 -16.24
N GLY A 24 -33.69 -1.31 -14.93
CA GLY A 24 -32.66 -1.48 -13.90
C GLY A 24 -31.79 -2.75 -13.88
N GLY A 25 -31.54 -3.41 -15.00
CA GLY A 25 -30.65 -4.58 -15.07
C GLY A 25 -29.32 -4.26 -15.77
N ASN A 26 -28.27 -3.92 -15.02
CA ASN A 26 -26.94 -3.71 -15.59
C ASN A 26 -26.26 -5.07 -15.82
N TYR A 27 -26.31 -5.61 -17.05
CA TYR A 27 -25.68 -6.89 -17.41
C TYR A 27 -24.19 -6.95 -17.01
N ARG A 28 -23.49 -5.82 -16.95
CA ARG A 28 -22.11 -5.74 -16.47
C ARG A 28 -21.99 -6.10 -14.98
N GLU A 29 -22.93 -5.65 -14.15
CA GLU A 29 -22.94 -5.97 -12.72
C GLU A 29 -23.25 -7.45 -12.49
N LEU A 30 -24.21 -8.02 -13.24
CA LEU A 30 -24.50 -9.45 -13.19
C LEU A 30 -23.30 -10.29 -13.64
N PHE A 31 -22.63 -9.88 -14.72
CA PHE A 31 -21.41 -10.52 -15.18
C PHE A 31 -20.30 -10.46 -14.12
N LEU A 32 -20.13 -9.32 -13.45
CA LEU A 32 -19.19 -9.17 -12.35
C LEU A 32 -19.53 -10.10 -11.18
N GLU A 33 -20.80 -10.22 -10.82
CA GLU A 33 -21.27 -11.11 -9.76
C GLU A 33 -20.97 -12.58 -10.08
N ILE A 34 -21.20 -13.01 -11.32
CA ILE A 34 -20.84 -14.37 -11.77
C ILE A 34 -19.32 -14.55 -11.68
N CYS A 35 -18.53 -13.59 -12.17
CA CYS A 35 -17.07 -13.66 -12.12
C CYS A 35 -16.54 -13.80 -10.69
N ARG A 36 -17.17 -13.15 -9.70
CA ARG A 36 -16.79 -13.23 -8.28
C ARG A 36 -17.03 -14.62 -7.69
N ASN A 37 -18.08 -15.30 -8.14
CA ASN A 37 -18.45 -16.63 -7.65
C ASN A 37 -17.70 -17.76 -8.38
N CYS A 38 -16.87 -17.44 -9.39
CA CYS A 38 -16.03 -18.39 -10.10
C CYS A 38 -14.60 -18.39 -9.54
N SER A 39 -14.02 -19.58 -9.42
CA SER A 39 -12.62 -19.77 -9.01
C SER A 39 -11.65 -19.35 -10.13
N ALA A 40 -12.08 -19.42 -11.39
CA ALA A 40 -11.32 -18.93 -12.54
C ALA A 40 -12.26 -18.46 -13.68
N VAL A 41 -11.82 -17.45 -14.43
CA VAL A 41 -12.53 -16.92 -15.60
C VAL A 41 -11.58 -16.90 -16.81
N LEU A 42 -12.02 -17.49 -17.92
CA LEU A 42 -11.28 -17.53 -19.18
C LEU A 42 -12.00 -16.69 -20.23
N CYS A 43 -11.30 -15.68 -20.76
CA CYS A 43 -11.79 -14.85 -21.85
C CYS A 43 -11.05 -15.22 -23.14
N CYS A 44 -11.76 -15.76 -24.13
CA CYS A 44 -11.15 -16.24 -25.37
C CYS A 44 -11.53 -15.36 -26.58
N ARG A 45 -10.71 -15.42 -27.64
CA ARG A 45 -10.91 -14.65 -28.89
C ARG A 45 -11.11 -13.15 -28.66
N MET A 46 -10.28 -12.60 -27.76
CA MET A 46 -10.37 -11.23 -27.30
C MET A 46 -9.50 -10.28 -28.14
N ALA A 47 -10.07 -9.18 -28.61
CA ALA A 47 -9.31 -8.07 -29.17
C ALA A 47 -8.52 -7.34 -28.05
N PRO A 48 -7.38 -6.70 -28.36
CA PRO A 48 -6.56 -5.97 -27.37
C PRO A 48 -7.35 -4.98 -26.51
N LEU A 49 -8.26 -4.21 -27.13
CA LEU A 49 -9.11 -3.26 -26.42
C LEU A 49 -10.12 -3.93 -25.48
N GLN A 50 -10.63 -5.11 -25.83
CA GLN A 50 -11.56 -5.85 -24.98
C GLN A 50 -10.86 -6.36 -23.71
N LYS A 51 -9.58 -6.75 -23.80
CA LYS A 51 -8.79 -7.12 -22.62
C LYS A 51 -8.70 -5.97 -21.62
N ALA A 52 -8.41 -4.76 -22.10
CA ALA A 52 -8.39 -3.56 -21.28
C ALA A 52 -9.77 -3.25 -20.67
N GLN A 53 -10.86 -3.40 -21.44
CA GLN A 53 -12.22 -3.19 -20.93
C GLN A 53 -12.57 -4.09 -19.75
N ILE A 54 -12.13 -5.36 -19.74
CA ILE A 54 -12.32 -6.26 -18.59
C ILE A 54 -11.56 -5.75 -17.38
N VAL A 55 -10.27 -5.39 -17.54
CA VAL A 55 -9.46 -4.88 -16.44
C VAL A 55 -10.10 -3.63 -15.84
N LYS A 56 -10.56 -2.71 -16.69
CA LYS A 56 -11.28 -1.50 -16.28
C LYS A 56 -12.57 -1.82 -15.54
N LEU A 57 -13.36 -2.78 -16.02
CA LEU A 57 -14.61 -3.19 -15.37
C LEU A 57 -14.35 -3.74 -13.96
N ILE A 58 -13.34 -4.60 -13.79
CA ILE A 58 -12.97 -5.19 -12.49
C ILE A 58 -12.42 -4.11 -11.55
N LYS A 59 -11.53 -3.25 -12.06
CA LYS A 59 -10.91 -2.13 -11.32
C LYS A 59 -11.93 -1.13 -10.79
N LEU A 60 -12.97 -0.83 -11.57
CA LEU A 60 -14.05 0.10 -11.20
C LEU A 60 -15.20 -0.58 -10.46
N SER A 61 -15.10 -1.88 -10.17
CA SER A 61 -16.12 -2.58 -9.39
C SER A 61 -16.13 -2.09 -7.93
N LYS A 62 -17.26 -2.31 -7.23
CA LYS A 62 -17.50 -1.83 -5.85
C LYS A 62 -16.43 -2.23 -4.83
N GLU A 63 -15.73 -3.33 -5.06
CA GLU A 63 -14.69 -3.82 -4.14
C GLU A 63 -13.34 -3.11 -4.33
N HIS A 64 -13.19 -2.33 -5.40
CA HIS A 64 -11.95 -1.67 -5.79
C HIS A 64 -10.71 -2.57 -5.65
N PRO A 65 -10.72 -3.78 -6.24
CA PRO A 65 -9.60 -4.70 -6.12
C PRO A 65 -8.36 -4.13 -6.83
N ILE A 66 -7.18 -4.42 -6.27
CA ILE A 66 -5.91 -4.11 -6.94
C ILE A 66 -5.71 -5.13 -8.06
N THR A 67 -5.68 -4.62 -9.28
CA THR A 67 -5.53 -5.40 -10.51
C THR A 67 -4.09 -5.41 -10.99
N LEU A 68 -3.60 -6.59 -11.35
CA LEU A 68 -2.30 -6.80 -11.97
C LEU A 68 -2.51 -7.44 -13.34
N ALA A 69 -1.92 -6.86 -14.38
CA ALA A 69 -1.95 -7.40 -15.73
C ALA A 69 -0.56 -7.87 -16.16
N ILE A 70 -0.50 -8.99 -16.86
CA ILE A 70 0.75 -9.56 -17.38
C ILE A 70 0.60 -9.86 -18.87
N GLY A 71 1.63 -9.57 -19.66
CA GLY A 71 1.66 -9.87 -21.09
C GLY A 71 3.07 -9.83 -21.66
N ASP A 72 3.26 -10.41 -22.85
CA ASP A 72 4.56 -10.52 -23.54
C ASP A 72 4.57 -9.82 -24.91
N GLY A 73 3.40 -9.67 -25.54
CA GLY A 73 3.25 -9.10 -26.87
C GLY A 73 2.59 -7.71 -26.91
N ALA A 74 2.54 -7.12 -28.11
CA ALA A 74 1.87 -5.84 -28.35
C ALA A 74 0.36 -5.88 -28.06
N ASN A 75 -0.25 -7.07 -28.17
CA ASN A 75 -1.69 -7.29 -27.93
C ASN A 75 -2.12 -7.10 -26.48
N ASP A 76 -1.17 -7.10 -25.54
CA ASP A 76 -1.44 -6.97 -24.11
C ASP A 76 -1.09 -5.59 -23.56
N VAL A 77 -0.49 -4.71 -24.37
CA VAL A 77 -0.04 -3.37 -23.92
C VAL A 77 -1.21 -2.56 -23.36
N SER A 78 -2.36 -2.55 -24.05
CA SER A 78 -3.56 -1.84 -23.56
C SER A 78 -4.08 -2.39 -22.23
N MET A 79 -3.95 -3.70 -22.01
CA MET A 79 -4.35 -4.35 -20.76
C MET A 79 -3.37 -4.02 -19.62
N ILE A 80 -2.07 -4.04 -19.91
CA ILE A 80 -0.98 -3.70 -18.99
C ILE A 80 -1.13 -2.27 -18.48
N LEU A 81 -1.39 -1.32 -19.38
CA LEU A 81 -1.54 0.10 -19.04
C LEU A 81 -2.82 0.41 -18.26
N GLU A 82 -3.86 -0.41 -18.39
CA GLU A 82 -5.14 -0.20 -17.69
C GLU A 82 -5.12 -0.71 -16.24
N ALA A 83 -4.29 -1.72 -15.94
CA ALA A 83 -4.15 -2.30 -14.61
C ALA A 83 -3.53 -1.31 -13.60
N HIS A 84 -3.59 -1.64 -12.30
CA HIS A 84 -2.85 -0.86 -11.30
C HIS A 84 -1.35 -1.13 -11.34
N VAL A 85 -0.98 -2.36 -11.69
CA VAL A 85 0.40 -2.77 -11.90
C VAL A 85 0.48 -3.60 -13.17
N GLY A 86 1.26 -3.11 -14.13
CA GLY A 86 1.56 -3.79 -15.37
C GLY A 86 2.88 -4.56 -15.31
N ILE A 87 2.88 -5.83 -15.70
CA ILE A 87 4.08 -6.67 -15.78
C ILE A 87 4.30 -7.16 -17.20
N GLY A 88 5.44 -6.80 -17.78
CA GLY A 88 5.84 -7.30 -19.09
C GLY A 88 6.72 -8.54 -18.95
N VAL A 89 6.44 -9.59 -19.71
CA VAL A 89 7.35 -10.72 -19.86
C VAL A 89 8.25 -10.46 -21.07
N ILE A 90 9.56 -10.56 -20.88
CA ILE A 90 10.53 -10.37 -21.98
C ILE A 90 10.48 -11.62 -22.87
N GLY A 91 9.62 -11.57 -23.88
CA GLY A 91 9.38 -12.65 -24.83
C GLY A 91 10.23 -12.56 -26.10
N LYS A 92 10.03 -13.55 -26.98
CA LYS A 92 10.59 -13.58 -28.33
C LYS A 92 9.74 -12.81 -29.35
N GLU A 93 8.43 -12.66 -29.11
CA GLU A 93 7.49 -11.97 -30.00
C GLU A 93 7.71 -10.45 -30.06
N GLY A 94 8.37 -9.88 -29.06
CA GLY A 94 8.71 -8.46 -29.03
C GLY A 94 9.02 -7.98 -27.62
N ARG A 95 9.54 -6.76 -27.52
CA ARG A 95 9.79 -6.09 -26.24
C ARG A 95 8.76 -5.01 -25.91
N GLN A 96 7.66 -4.96 -26.66
CA GLN A 96 6.65 -3.89 -26.51
C GLN A 96 5.95 -3.97 -25.16
N ALA A 97 5.50 -5.15 -24.73
CA ALA A 97 4.89 -5.32 -23.41
C ALA A 97 5.87 -4.92 -22.28
N ALA A 98 7.10 -5.43 -22.31
CA ALA A 98 8.15 -5.11 -21.34
C ALA A 98 8.55 -3.62 -21.29
N ARG A 99 8.47 -2.91 -22.42
CA ARG A 99 8.77 -1.47 -22.48
C ARG A 99 7.62 -0.58 -21.96
N ASN A 100 6.39 -1.06 -22.03
CA ASN A 100 5.18 -0.33 -21.62
C ASN A 100 4.64 -0.80 -20.26
N SER A 101 5.33 -1.71 -19.58
CA SER A 101 4.97 -2.21 -18.25
C SER A 101 5.76 -1.52 -17.15
N ASP A 102 5.18 -1.42 -15.95
CA ASP A 102 5.87 -0.90 -14.76
C ASP A 102 7.07 -1.76 -14.36
N TYR A 103 6.93 -3.08 -14.51
CA TYR A 103 7.98 -4.05 -14.22
C TYR A 103 8.15 -5.05 -15.36
N ALA A 104 9.38 -5.44 -15.66
CA ALA A 104 9.68 -6.46 -16.65
C ALA A 104 10.34 -7.69 -16.02
N VAL A 105 9.83 -8.89 -16.33
CA VAL A 105 10.41 -10.17 -15.89
C VAL A 105 10.83 -11.01 -17.09
N PRO A 106 11.96 -11.73 -17.04
CA PRO A 106 12.42 -12.51 -18.19
C PRO A 106 11.59 -13.77 -18.45
N LYS A 107 10.94 -14.33 -17.43
CA LYS A 107 10.11 -15.54 -17.55
C LYS A 107 8.98 -15.49 -16.51
N PHE A 108 7.83 -16.05 -16.85
CA PHE A 108 6.65 -16.12 -15.97
C PHE A 108 6.95 -16.72 -14.58
N LYS A 109 7.84 -17.72 -14.48
CA LYS A 109 8.22 -18.32 -13.19
C LYS A 109 8.77 -17.34 -12.14
N HIS A 110 9.29 -16.18 -12.56
CA HIS A 110 9.81 -15.16 -11.65
C HIS A 110 8.70 -14.33 -11.01
N LEU A 111 7.49 -14.33 -11.57
CA LEU A 111 6.32 -13.62 -11.03
C LEU A 111 6.01 -14.07 -9.60
N LYS A 112 6.13 -15.38 -9.32
CA LYS A 112 5.92 -15.93 -7.97
C LYS A 112 6.86 -15.28 -6.94
N LYS A 113 8.15 -15.16 -7.27
CA LYS A 113 9.14 -14.53 -6.37
C LYS A 113 8.92 -13.02 -6.27
N MET A 114 8.62 -12.37 -7.40
CA MET A 114 8.36 -10.94 -7.45
C MET A 114 7.20 -10.55 -6.52
N LEU A 115 6.07 -11.25 -6.59
CA LEU A 115 4.90 -10.92 -5.77
C LEU A 115 5.07 -11.37 -4.33
N LEU A 116 5.29 -12.67 -4.10
CA LEU A 116 5.25 -13.25 -2.74
C LEU A 116 6.42 -12.79 -1.87
N VAL A 117 7.58 -12.47 -2.45
CA VAL A 117 8.76 -12.04 -1.67
C VAL A 117 8.90 -10.52 -1.74
N HIS A 118 9.13 -9.97 -2.93
CA HIS A 118 9.42 -8.54 -3.05
C HIS A 118 8.19 -7.67 -2.78
N GLY A 119 7.01 -8.05 -3.28
CA GLY A 119 5.76 -7.36 -2.97
C GLY A 119 5.45 -7.38 -1.47
N HIS A 120 5.66 -8.52 -0.81
CA HIS A 120 5.45 -8.65 0.64
C HIS A 120 6.38 -7.74 1.44
N PHE A 121 7.69 -7.78 1.15
CA PHE A 121 8.64 -6.92 1.83
C PHE A 121 8.38 -5.44 1.57
N TYR A 122 8.14 -5.02 0.33
CA TYR A 122 7.86 -3.61 0.04
C TYR A 122 6.61 -3.11 0.77
N TYR A 123 5.56 -3.94 0.86
CA TYR A 123 4.38 -3.59 1.62
C TYR A 123 4.68 -3.36 3.10
N ILE A 124 5.36 -4.31 3.76
CA ILE A 124 5.69 -4.25 5.19
C ILE A 124 6.56 -3.02 5.49
N ARG A 125 7.64 -2.87 4.71
CA ARG A 125 8.64 -1.82 4.88
C ARG A 125 8.04 -0.43 4.73
N ILE A 126 7.21 -0.22 3.72
CA ILE A 126 6.51 1.07 3.52
C ILE A 126 5.46 1.28 4.62
N SER A 127 4.71 0.23 4.99
CA SER A 127 3.67 0.34 6.01
C SER A 127 4.26 0.75 7.36
N GLU A 128 5.33 0.11 7.80
CA GLU A 128 6.04 0.44 9.05
C GLU A 128 6.68 1.82 8.98
N LEU A 129 7.32 2.17 7.86
CA LEU A 129 7.90 3.49 7.63
C LEU A 129 6.85 4.60 7.81
N VAL A 130 5.67 4.43 7.20
CA VAL A 130 4.57 5.41 7.31
C VAL A 130 4.06 5.49 8.75
N GLN A 131 3.79 4.36 9.40
CA GLN A 131 3.31 4.33 10.79
C GLN A 131 4.29 5.01 11.75
N TYR A 132 5.57 4.66 11.64
CA TYR A 132 6.63 5.26 12.44
C TYR A 132 6.78 6.76 12.15
N PHE A 133 6.66 7.17 10.89
CA PHE A 133 6.75 8.58 10.50
C PHE A 133 5.67 9.43 11.19
N PHE A 134 4.43 8.93 11.28
CA PHE A 134 3.38 9.62 12.04
C PHE A 134 3.65 9.60 13.54
N TYR A 135 3.96 8.43 14.09
CA TYR A 135 4.29 8.25 15.51
C TYR A 135 5.37 9.24 15.99
N LYS A 136 6.50 9.31 15.29
CA LYS A 136 7.62 10.18 15.70
C LYS A 136 7.27 11.67 15.66
N ASN A 137 6.39 12.08 14.75
CA ASN A 137 5.99 13.48 14.59
C ASN A 137 5.00 13.88 15.67
N VAL A 138 4.03 13.00 15.97
CA VAL A 138 3.13 13.17 17.11
C VAL A 138 3.94 13.25 18.39
N CYS A 139 4.85 12.30 18.60
CA CYS A 139 5.68 12.25 19.79
C CYS A 139 6.54 13.51 19.99
N PHE A 140 6.97 14.14 18.90
CA PHE A 140 7.81 15.35 18.90
C PHE A 140 7.02 16.64 19.06
N ILE A 141 5.89 16.80 18.37
CA ILE A 141 5.12 18.05 18.38
C ILE A 141 4.14 18.11 19.55
N PHE A 142 3.68 16.99 20.08
CA PHE A 142 2.71 16.98 21.16
C PHE A 142 3.23 17.62 22.48
N PRO A 143 4.50 17.44 22.91
CA PRO A 143 5.06 18.18 24.03
C PRO A 143 5.09 19.70 23.81
N GLN A 144 5.40 20.15 22.59
CA GLN A 144 5.35 21.56 22.20
C GLN A 144 3.93 22.12 22.34
N PHE A 145 2.91 21.33 21.98
CA PHE A 145 1.51 21.69 22.18
C PHE A 145 1.15 21.80 23.67
N LEU A 146 1.56 20.83 24.49
CA LEU A 146 1.34 20.86 25.95
C LEU A 146 2.01 22.07 26.60
N TYR A 147 3.23 22.42 26.17
CA TYR A 147 3.96 23.58 26.69
C TYR A 147 3.20 24.89 26.54
N GLN A 148 2.38 25.05 25.49
CA GLN A 148 1.60 26.29 25.29
C GLN A 148 0.59 26.57 26.40
N PHE A 149 0.08 25.54 27.07
CA PHE A 149 -0.79 25.73 28.23
C PHE A 149 -0.06 26.37 29.42
N PHE A 150 1.25 26.13 29.54
CA PHE A 150 2.08 26.67 30.63
C PHE A 150 2.67 28.04 30.29
N CYS A 151 2.81 28.37 29.00
CA CYS A 151 3.30 29.68 28.54
C CYS A 151 2.20 30.71 28.25
N GLY A 152 0.94 30.43 28.64
CA GLY A 152 -0.19 31.32 28.39
C GLY A 152 -0.48 31.53 26.90
N PHE A 153 -0.20 30.54 26.05
CA PHE A 153 -0.37 30.59 24.59
C PHE A 153 0.41 31.71 23.88
N SER A 154 1.53 32.15 24.45
CA SER A 154 2.44 33.13 23.83
C SER A 154 3.19 32.59 22.59
N GLN A 155 2.99 31.32 22.21
CA GLN A 155 3.66 30.63 21.11
C GLN A 155 5.18 30.46 21.31
N GLN A 156 5.66 30.57 22.55
CA GLN A 156 7.05 30.31 22.86
C GLN A 156 7.39 28.85 22.54
N THR A 157 8.50 28.63 21.85
CA THR A 157 8.93 27.29 21.46
C THR A 157 9.64 26.58 22.63
N LEU A 158 9.28 25.32 22.88
CA LEU A 158 9.98 24.45 23.84
C LEU A 158 11.35 24.02 23.29
N TYR A 159 11.40 23.72 21.99
CA TYR A 159 12.62 23.33 21.29
C TYR A 159 13.28 24.52 20.60
N ASP A 160 14.61 24.44 20.48
CA ASP A 160 15.37 25.37 19.63
C ASP A 160 15.02 25.16 18.14
N THR A 161 15.08 26.24 17.37
CA THR A 161 14.78 26.26 15.93
C THR A 161 15.63 25.26 15.13
N ALA A 162 16.89 25.06 15.51
CA ALA A 162 17.75 24.06 14.89
C ALA A 162 17.23 22.63 15.14
N TYR A 163 16.73 22.33 16.35
CA TYR A 163 16.14 21.01 16.63
C TYR A 163 14.83 20.78 15.89
N LEU A 164 13.96 21.79 15.80
CA LEU A 164 12.70 21.70 15.03
C LEU A 164 12.94 21.35 13.56
N THR A 165 14.02 21.88 12.98
CA THR A 165 14.37 21.65 11.57
C THR A 165 15.15 20.35 11.36
N LEU A 166 16.15 20.06 12.21
CA LEU A 166 17.02 18.89 12.07
C LEU A 166 16.35 17.57 12.48
N TYR A 167 15.38 17.60 13.41
CA TYR A 167 14.72 16.39 13.90
C TYR A 167 14.07 15.59 12.77
N ASN A 168 13.32 16.26 11.90
CA ASN A 168 12.62 15.60 10.80
C ASN A 168 13.53 15.22 9.62
N ILE A 169 14.58 16.01 9.35
CA ILE A 169 15.43 15.86 8.17
C ILE A 169 16.58 14.88 8.40
N SER A 170 17.24 14.92 9.55
CA SER A 170 18.51 14.21 9.76
C SER A 170 18.41 13.13 10.84
N PHE A 171 17.84 13.45 12.00
CA PHE A 171 17.92 12.55 13.15
C PHE A 171 16.94 11.38 13.10
N THR A 172 15.77 11.56 12.48
CA THR A 172 14.71 10.54 12.54
C THR A 172 14.26 10.01 11.18
N SER A 173 14.81 10.52 10.07
CA SER A 173 14.53 10.01 8.72
C SER A 173 15.49 8.87 8.36
N LEU A 174 16.77 9.01 8.69
CA LEU A 174 17.82 8.07 8.31
C LEU A 174 17.73 6.74 9.07
N PRO A 175 17.52 6.69 10.40
CA PRO A 175 17.40 5.41 11.11
C PRO A 175 16.20 4.59 10.65
N ILE A 176 15.04 5.22 10.44
CA ILE A 176 13.84 4.49 9.98
C ILE A 176 13.97 4.06 8.52
N LEU A 177 14.65 4.84 7.69
CA LEU A 177 14.94 4.46 6.31
C LEU A 177 15.88 3.26 6.27
N LEU A 178 16.95 3.24 7.08
CA LEU A 178 17.85 2.09 7.18
C LEU A 178 17.12 0.84 7.70
N TYR A 179 16.35 0.98 8.77
CA TYR A 179 15.51 -0.09 9.30
C TYR A 179 14.57 -0.62 8.20
N SER A 180 13.79 0.25 7.56
CA SER A 180 12.86 -0.12 6.49
C SER A 180 13.54 -0.78 5.28
N LEU A 181 14.78 -0.41 4.93
CA LEU A 181 15.50 -1.06 3.82
C LEU A 181 16.05 -2.44 4.19
N MET A 182 16.50 -2.61 5.44
CA MET A 182 17.15 -3.84 5.90
C MET A 182 16.15 -4.86 6.46
N GLU A 183 14.96 -4.42 6.88
CA GLU A 183 13.99 -5.26 7.58
C GLU A 183 13.57 -6.48 6.77
N GLN A 184 13.65 -7.64 7.43
CA GLN A 184 13.31 -8.97 6.91
C GLN A 184 12.70 -9.82 8.03
N HIS A 185 11.51 -9.44 8.49
CA HIS A 185 10.74 -10.17 9.50
C HIS A 185 10.50 -11.67 9.19
N VAL A 186 10.51 -12.07 7.91
CA VAL A 186 10.36 -13.48 7.47
C VAL A 186 11.38 -13.79 6.39
N SER A 187 11.94 -15.01 6.41
CA SER A 187 12.91 -15.46 5.41
C SER A 187 12.32 -15.53 3.99
N ILE A 188 13.17 -15.27 2.99
CA ILE A 188 12.79 -15.34 1.56
C ILE A 188 12.25 -16.72 1.17
N ASP A 189 12.84 -17.78 1.72
CA ASP A 189 12.44 -19.16 1.40
C ASP A 189 11.08 -19.51 1.99
N THR A 190 10.79 -19.05 3.21
CA THR A 190 9.47 -19.20 3.83
C THR A 190 8.39 -18.51 3.01
N LEU A 191 8.57 -17.23 2.64
CA LEU A 191 7.62 -16.49 1.81
C LEU A 191 7.36 -17.15 0.45
N ARG A 192 8.38 -17.81 -0.12
CA ARG A 192 8.24 -18.51 -1.39
C ARG A 192 7.53 -19.87 -1.26
N ARG A 193 7.75 -20.56 -0.14
CA ARG A 193 7.16 -21.88 0.16
C ARG A 193 5.70 -21.76 0.59
N GLU A 194 5.36 -20.70 1.31
CA GLU A 194 4.05 -20.52 1.94
C GLU A 194 3.32 -19.26 1.42
N PRO A 195 2.52 -19.38 0.34
CA PRO A 195 1.79 -18.25 -0.23
C PRO A 195 0.67 -17.69 0.67
N SER A 196 0.23 -18.44 1.69
CA SER A 196 -0.80 -17.99 2.65
C SER A 196 -0.41 -16.72 3.39
N LEU A 197 0.89 -16.53 3.67
CA LEU A 197 1.42 -15.33 4.33
C LEU A 197 1.15 -14.04 3.52
N TYR A 198 1.05 -14.14 2.19
CA TYR A 198 0.70 -12.99 1.36
C TYR A 198 -0.76 -12.54 1.57
N ARG A 199 -1.63 -13.42 2.08
CA ARG A 199 -3.02 -13.08 2.40
C ARG A 199 -3.11 -12.19 3.64
N ASP A 200 -2.16 -12.30 4.57
CA ASP A 200 -2.17 -11.55 5.83
C ASP A 200 -1.93 -10.05 5.60
N ILE A 201 -1.18 -9.71 4.54
CA ILE A 201 -0.92 -8.34 4.11
C ILE A 201 -1.96 -7.80 3.11
N ALA A 202 -2.90 -8.65 2.67
CA ALA A 202 -3.92 -8.25 1.71
C ALA A 202 -4.89 -7.21 2.30
N LYS A 203 -5.60 -6.49 1.42
CA LYS A 203 -6.56 -5.43 1.80
C LYS A 203 -5.95 -4.34 2.69
N ASN A 204 -4.66 -4.06 2.46
CA ASN A 204 -3.91 -3.02 3.14
C ASN A 204 -3.94 -3.16 4.68
N ALA A 205 -3.74 -4.38 5.18
CA ALA A 205 -3.98 -4.75 6.58
C ALA A 205 -3.29 -3.85 7.63
N LEU A 206 -2.05 -3.44 7.39
CA LEU A 206 -1.20 -2.68 8.31
C LEU A 206 -1.47 -1.17 8.31
N LEU A 207 -1.98 -0.64 7.20
CA LEU A 207 -2.34 0.78 7.09
C LEU A 207 -3.83 1.03 7.32
N ARG A 208 -4.55 0.05 7.90
CA ARG A 208 -5.93 0.25 8.34
C ARG A 208 -5.99 1.22 9.52
N TRP A 209 -7.10 1.94 9.60
CA TRP A 209 -7.38 2.92 10.67
C TRP A 209 -7.12 2.39 12.08
N ARG A 210 -7.43 1.11 12.36
CA ARG A 210 -7.20 0.51 13.68
C ARG A 210 -5.72 0.57 14.09
N VAL A 211 -4.84 0.18 13.19
CA VAL A 211 -3.39 0.14 13.44
C VAL A 211 -2.85 1.57 13.49
N PHE A 212 -3.30 2.44 12.59
CA PHE A 212 -2.92 3.86 12.60
C PHE A 212 -3.28 4.58 13.91
N ILE A 213 -4.49 4.34 14.44
CA ILE A 213 -4.94 4.92 15.72
C ILE A 213 -4.08 4.39 16.86
N TYR A 214 -3.76 3.09 16.87
CA TYR A 214 -2.89 2.50 17.87
C TYR A 214 -1.52 3.20 17.92
N TRP A 215 -0.84 3.36 16.79
CA TRP A 215 0.45 4.08 16.72
C TRP A 215 0.33 5.55 17.12
N THR A 216 -0.79 6.19 16.76
CA THR A 216 -1.04 7.59 17.14
C THR A 216 -1.20 7.74 18.65
N LEU A 217 -1.99 6.86 19.28
CA LEU A 217 -2.20 6.84 20.73
C LEU A 217 -0.91 6.52 21.48
N LEU A 218 -0.10 5.60 20.96
CA LEU A 218 1.23 5.31 21.49
C LEU A 218 2.11 6.56 21.47
N GLY A 219 2.14 7.29 20.34
CA GLY A 219 2.90 8.54 20.22
C GLY A 219 2.42 9.66 21.16
N VAL A 220 1.10 9.75 21.40
CA VAL A 220 0.55 10.68 22.40
C VAL A 220 0.95 10.27 23.81
N PHE A 221 0.87 8.97 24.14
CA PHE A 221 1.28 8.45 25.44
C PHE A 221 2.76 8.73 25.72
N ASP A 222 3.65 8.40 24.79
CA ASP A 222 5.09 8.64 24.94
C ASP A 222 5.41 10.14 25.05
N ALA A 223 4.73 10.99 24.27
CA ALA A 223 4.85 12.45 24.40
C ALA A 223 4.41 12.97 25.78
N LEU A 224 3.31 12.45 26.33
CA LEU A 224 2.86 12.82 27.67
C LEU A 224 3.90 12.43 28.72
N VAL A 225 4.45 11.22 28.63
CA VAL A 225 5.52 10.74 29.52
C VAL A 225 6.76 11.63 29.40
N PHE A 226 7.18 12.01 28.19
CA PHE A 226 8.32 12.91 27.99
C PHE A 226 8.10 14.30 28.58
N PHE A 227 6.94 14.90 28.31
CA PHE A 227 6.63 16.24 28.79
C PHE A 227 6.45 16.27 30.32
N PHE A 228 5.57 15.43 30.86
CA PHE A 228 5.30 15.42 32.30
C PHE A 228 6.45 14.83 33.12
N GLY A 229 7.18 13.85 32.57
CA GLY A 229 8.39 13.33 33.19
C GLY A 229 9.46 14.42 33.37
N ALA A 230 9.69 15.24 32.34
CA ALA A 230 10.57 16.40 32.45
C ALA A 230 10.01 17.46 33.40
N TYR A 231 8.71 17.78 33.31
CA TYR A 231 8.05 18.76 34.17
C TYR A 231 8.23 18.43 35.66
N PHE A 232 7.90 17.19 36.07
CA PHE A 232 8.05 16.76 37.46
C PHE A 232 9.51 16.66 37.91
N MET A 233 10.44 16.39 37.00
CA MET A 233 11.87 16.44 37.32
C MET A 233 12.32 17.87 37.67
N PHE A 234 11.80 18.88 36.96
CA PHE A 234 12.14 20.29 37.16
C PHE A 234 11.37 20.98 38.30
N GLU A 235 10.38 20.32 38.94
CA GLU A 235 9.80 20.83 40.19
C GLU A 235 10.82 20.88 41.32
N ASN A 236 11.83 20.01 41.29
CA ASN A 236 12.97 20.11 42.19
C ASN A 236 13.92 21.21 41.68
N THR A 237 14.03 22.29 42.44
CA THR A 237 14.81 23.50 42.11
C THR A 237 16.32 23.26 41.92
N THR A 238 16.83 22.09 42.27
CA THR A 238 18.24 21.72 42.15
C THR A 238 18.35 20.36 41.48
N VAL A 239 18.75 20.37 40.20
CA VAL A 239 18.97 19.14 39.42
C VAL A 239 20.44 18.73 39.45
N THR A 240 21.37 19.68 39.60
CA THR A 240 22.80 19.36 39.73
C THR A 240 23.21 19.17 41.19
N SER A 241 24.22 18.33 41.44
CA SER A 241 24.79 18.11 42.78
C SER A 241 25.36 19.38 43.42
N ASN A 242 25.58 20.42 42.62
CA ASN A 242 26.15 21.69 43.06
C ASN A 242 25.06 22.71 43.48
N GLY A 243 23.78 22.31 43.47
CA GLY A 243 22.67 23.19 43.85
C GLY A 243 22.35 24.28 42.83
N GLN A 244 22.83 24.13 41.59
CA GLN A 244 22.46 24.95 40.43
C GLN A 244 21.55 24.19 39.46
#